data_AF-A0A6J1CG08-F1
#
_entry.id   AF-A0A6J1CG08-F1
#
_cell.length_a   1.000
_cell.length_b   1.000
_cell.length_c   1.000
_cell.angle_alpha   90.00
_cell.angle_beta   90.00
_cell.angle_gamma   90.00
#
_symmetry.space_group_name_H-M   'P 1'
#
loop_
_entity.id
_entity.type
_entity.pdbx_description
1 polymer ?
#
loop_
_entity_poly.entity_id
_entity_poly.type
_entity_poly.pdbx_seq_one_letter_code
_entity_poly.pdbx_strand_id
1 'polypeptide(L)'
;MACNISNVVKSPAAAAIARSHIKLGTATGSASLRTKKKTMSVVKMQRVTNDQNKTIKPVNGGKFGKFGGKFVPESLITCLGKLEAEFNLVLDDPHFQEELEVALRDYVGRETPLYYAERLTEHYRNEEGEGPEIYIKREDLNHCGAHKMNNAITQVMIAKRMGRNSVVAATGAGQHGVATAAACAKHGLHCTIFMGSKDIDKQPSNVLLINLLGAYKRLCRLEGIFPSLEASHAFAYLDKLCPSLPNGCKVVVNCSGRGDKDAAIVFNYHPQQ
;
A
#
# COMPACT_ATOMS: atom_id res chain seq x y z
N MET A 1 9.45 -8.81 0.32
CA MET A 1 8.15 -8.94 -0.37
C MET A 1 7.19 -9.57 0.62
N ALA A 2 6.33 -8.78 1.26
CA ALA A 2 5.27 -9.29 2.12
C ALA A 2 4.04 -8.42 1.87
N CYS A 3 3.12 -8.90 1.03
CA CYS A 3 1.77 -8.33 0.93
C CYS A 3 1.02 -8.76 2.19
N ASN A 4 0.75 -7.83 3.11
CA ASN A 4 -0.13 -8.09 4.24
C ASN A 4 -1.57 -7.97 3.74
N ILE A 5 -2.22 -9.11 3.48
CA ILE A 5 -3.68 -9.21 3.36
C ILE A 5 -4.17 -9.38 4.80
N SER A 6 -4.63 -8.30 5.43
CA SER A 6 -5.19 -8.35 6.78
C SER A 6 -6.64 -8.84 6.74
N ASN A 7 -6.93 -9.87 7.54
CA ASN A 7 -8.21 -10.57 7.61
C ASN A 7 -9.05 -10.11 8.83
N VAL A 8 -10.36 -9.93 8.57
CA VAL A 8 -11.53 -10.03 9.49
C VAL A 8 -11.85 -8.85 10.45
N VAL A 9 -13.01 -8.23 10.20
CA VAL A 9 -13.94 -7.74 11.24
C VAL A 9 -15.36 -8.15 10.82
N LYS A 10 -16.04 -8.99 11.60
CA LYS A 10 -17.47 -9.33 11.43
C LYS A 10 -18.32 -8.40 12.31
N SER A 11 -19.40 -7.83 11.76
CA SER A 11 -20.54 -7.33 12.55
C SER A 11 -21.83 -7.44 11.72
N PRO A 12 -22.98 -7.88 12.30
CA PRO A 12 -24.19 -8.18 11.54
C PRO A 12 -25.26 -7.05 11.56
N ALA A 13 -26.15 -7.14 10.56
CA ALA A 13 -27.48 -6.50 10.41
C ALA A 13 -27.52 -4.97 10.17
N ALA A 14 -28.41 -4.39 9.36
CA ALA A 14 -29.71 -4.84 8.87
C ALA A 14 -30.07 -4.23 7.50
N ALA A 15 -30.95 -4.93 6.78
CA ALA A 15 -31.55 -4.52 5.52
C ALA A 15 -32.61 -3.42 5.68
N ALA A 16 -32.76 -2.57 4.65
CA ALA A 16 -34.05 -1.96 4.30
C ALA A 16 -34.03 -1.55 2.82
N ILE A 17 -34.83 -2.25 2.02
CA ILE A 17 -35.10 -1.99 0.60
C ILE A 17 -36.04 -0.78 0.49
N ALA A 18 -35.74 0.15 -0.42
CA ALA A 18 -36.74 1.05 -0.97
C ALA A 18 -36.48 1.22 -2.48
N ARG A 19 -37.27 0.51 -3.29
CA ARG A 19 -37.42 0.77 -4.73
C ARG A 19 -38.38 1.95 -4.89
N SER A 20 -38.05 2.91 -5.76
CA SER A 20 -39.08 3.77 -6.35
C SER A 20 -38.79 4.01 -7.83
N HIS A 21 -39.79 3.67 -8.63
CA HIS A 21 -39.90 3.91 -10.06
C HIS A 21 -40.05 5.41 -10.35
N ILE A 22 -39.48 5.91 -11.45
CA ILE A 22 -39.73 7.27 -11.96
C ILE A 22 -40.52 7.16 -13.26
N LYS A 23 -41.77 7.64 -13.23
CA LYS A 23 -42.57 8.02 -14.41
C LYS A 23 -42.23 9.46 -14.79
N LEU A 24 -42.03 9.72 -16.09
CA LEU A 24 -41.91 11.06 -16.65
C LEU A 24 -43.25 11.81 -16.60
N GLY A 25 -43.19 13.10 -16.24
CA GLY A 25 -44.31 14.04 -16.33
C GLY A 25 -43.85 15.47 -16.06
N THR A 26 -44.09 16.35 -17.03
CA THR A 26 -43.76 17.79 -17.07
C THR A 26 -44.69 18.63 -16.20
N ALA A 27 -44.18 19.61 -15.46
CA ALA A 27 -44.75 20.97 -15.33
C ALA A 27 -43.92 21.88 -14.40
N THR A 28 -43.99 23.15 -14.74
CA THR A 28 -43.42 24.38 -14.17
C THR A 28 -43.72 24.62 -12.69
N GLY A 29 -42.74 25.19 -11.96
CA GLY A 29 -42.98 25.79 -10.63
C GLY A 29 -41.68 26.10 -9.89
N SER A 30 -41.38 27.38 -9.68
CA SER A 30 -40.25 27.84 -8.89
C SER A 30 -40.44 27.48 -7.41
N ALA A 31 -39.54 26.69 -6.85
CA ALA A 31 -39.46 26.47 -5.40
C ALA A 31 -37.98 26.40 -4.96
N SER A 32 -37.63 27.32 -4.06
CA SER A 32 -36.32 27.41 -3.40
C SER A 32 -36.00 26.11 -2.64
N LEU A 33 -35.08 25.31 -3.18
CA LEU A 33 -34.62 24.07 -2.58
C LEU A 33 -33.40 24.32 -1.72
N ARG A 34 -33.66 24.44 -0.42
CA ARG A 34 -32.70 24.47 0.69
C ARG A 34 -31.94 23.12 0.72
N THR A 35 -30.74 23.09 0.15
CA THR A 35 -29.90 21.87 0.15
C THR A 35 -29.46 21.53 1.57
N LYS A 36 -30.09 20.51 2.18
CA LYS A 36 -29.54 19.86 3.38
C LYS A 36 -28.27 19.10 2.96
N LYS A 37 -27.09 19.67 3.22
CA LYS A 37 -25.80 18.96 3.15
C LYS A 37 -25.89 17.74 4.06
N LYS A 38 -26.00 16.56 3.46
CA LYS A 38 -25.86 15.29 4.17
C LYS A 38 -24.37 15.10 4.41
N THR A 39 -23.89 15.55 5.56
CA THR A 39 -22.52 15.35 6.01
C THR A 39 -22.24 13.85 6.01
N MET A 40 -21.37 13.39 5.11
CA MET A 40 -20.85 12.04 5.16
C MET A 40 -20.16 11.86 6.51
N SER A 41 -20.74 11.02 7.36
CA SER A 41 -20.11 10.63 8.63
C SER A 41 -18.78 9.97 8.30
N VAL A 42 -17.70 10.60 8.73
CA VAL A 42 -16.38 9.97 8.81
C VAL A 42 -16.58 8.62 9.49
N VAL A 43 -16.28 7.54 8.77
CA VAL A 43 -16.23 6.20 9.36
C VAL A 43 -15.15 6.28 10.43
N LYS A 44 -15.57 6.44 11.69
CA LYS A 44 -14.69 6.34 12.84
C LYS A 44 -14.18 4.91 12.85
N MET A 45 -12.95 4.72 12.37
CA MET A 45 -12.26 3.46 12.49
C MET A 45 -12.01 3.23 13.99
N GLN A 46 -12.93 2.53 14.65
CA GLN A 46 -12.70 2.04 16.00
C GLN A 46 -11.48 1.13 15.94
N ARG A 47 -10.46 1.43 16.77
CA ARG A 47 -9.38 0.48 17.04
C ARG A 47 -10.07 -0.81 17.48
N VAL A 48 -9.85 -1.89 16.72
CA VAL A 48 -10.24 -3.23 17.13
C VAL A 48 -9.37 -3.57 18.35
N THR A 49 -9.86 -3.23 19.53
CA THR A 49 -9.33 -3.71 20.80
C THR A 49 -10.26 -4.82 21.27
N ASN A 50 -10.06 -6.02 20.73
CA ASN A 50 -10.42 -7.28 21.40
C ASN A 50 -9.77 -8.45 20.67
N ASP A 51 -8.53 -8.76 21.05
CA ASP A 51 -8.26 -9.92 21.91
C ASP A 51 -6.76 -9.95 22.20
N GLN A 52 -6.38 -9.99 23.48
CA GLN A 52 -5.01 -10.28 23.95
C GLN A 52 -3.90 -9.60 23.13
N ASN A 53 -3.89 -8.27 23.10
CA ASN A 53 -2.79 -7.50 22.51
C ASN A 53 -1.56 -7.58 23.45
N LYS A 54 -0.96 -8.78 23.56
CA LYS A 54 0.48 -8.86 23.80
C LYS A 54 1.08 -8.13 22.62
N THR A 55 1.45 -6.88 22.82
CA THR A 55 2.41 -6.19 21.97
C THR A 55 3.48 -7.24 21.69
N ILE A 56 3.57 -7.72 20.45
CA ILE A 56 4.55 -8.73 20.08
C ILE A 56 5.88 -7.97 20.03
N LYS A 57 6.40 -7.62 21.21
CA LYS A 57 7.75 -7.15 21.36
C LYS A 57 8.60 -8.40 21.12
N PRO A 58 9.57 -8.35 20.20
CA PRO A 58 10.45 -9.48 19.99
C PRO A 58 11.03 -9.89 21.34
N VAL A 59 10.97 -11.19 21.64
CA VAL A 59 11.62 -11.72 22.84
C VAL A 59 13.13 -11.54 22.62
N ASN A 60 13.83 -11.25 23.72
CA ASN A 60 15.28 -11.08 23.87
C ASN A 60 16.11 -11.46 22.61
N GLY A 61 16.71 -10.45 21.95
CA GLY A 61 17.56 -10.66 20.78
C GLY A 61 16.85 -10.63 19.41
N GLY A 62 15.65 -10.05 19.31
CA GLY A 62 14.99 -9.80 18.01
C GLY A 62 14.25 -11.02 17.43
N LYS A 63 13.87 -11.99 18.26
CA LYS A 63 13.21 -13.23 17.81
C LYS A 63 11.69 -13.20 18.00
N PHE A 64 11.00 -13.76 17.02
CA PHE A 64 9.57 -14.06 17.00
C PHE A 64 9.39 -15.58 16.88
N GLY A 65 9.31 -16.27 18.02
CA GLY A 65 9.35 -17.72 18.07
C GLY A 65 10.68 -18.23 17.49
N LYS A 66 10.61 -19.05 16.44
CA LYS A 66 11.80 -19.57 15.73
C LYS A 66 12.38 -18.65 14.65
N PHE A 67 11.69 -17.54 14.34
CA PHE A 67 12.05 -16.65 13.24
C PHE A 67 12.67 -15.33 13.76
N GLY A 68 13.45 -14.66 12.93
CA GLY A 68 14.17 -13.43 13.31
C GLY A 68 15.46 -13.70 14.07
N GLY A 69 16.00 -12.67 14.72
CA GLY A 69 17.34 -12.68 15.31
C GLY A 69 18.42 -12.07 14.41
N LYS A 70 19.65 -12.01 14.92
CA LYS A 70 20.81 -11.42 14.24
C LYS A 70 21.77 -12.52 13.78
N PHE A 71 21.74 -12.85 12.49
CA PHE A 71 22.64 -13.81 11.84
C PHE A 71 23.58 -13.06 10.90
N VAL A 72 24.56 -12.39 11.47
CA VAL A 72 25.48 -11.51 10.75
C VAL A 72 26.92 -11.74 11.22
N PRO A 73 27.93 -11.39 10.40
CA PRO A 73 29.31 -11.38 10.85
C PRO A 73 29.51 -10.49 12.09
N GLU A 74 30.44 -10.89 12.95
CA GLU A 74 30.76 -10.18 14.21
C GLU A 74 31.10 -8.70 13.99
N SER A 75 31.75 -8.39 12.86
CA SER A 75 32.10 -7.03 12.45
C SER A 75 30.89 -6.08 12.33
N LEU A 76 29.67 -6.60 12.16
CA LEU A 76 28.46 -5.79 12.06
C LEU A 76 27.71 -5.63 13.39
N ILE A 77 28.05 -6.41 14.42
CA ILE A 77 27.29 -6.46 15.67
C ILE A 77 27.28 -5.09 16.37
N THR A 78 28.44 -4.44 16.47
CA THR A 78 28.55 -3.11 17.09
C THR A 78 27.75 -2.04 16.34
N CYS A 79 27.79 -2.06 15.00
CA CYS A 79 27.04 -1.11 14.17
C CYS A 79 25.52 -1.30 14.33
N LEU A 80 25.06 -2.56 14.33
CA LEU A 80 23.65 -2.88 14.53
C LEU A 80 23.17 -2.54 15.95
N GLY A 81 24.01 -2.73 16.97
CA GLY A 81 23.70 -2.33 18.34
C GLY A 81 23.48 -0.82 18.48
N LYS A 82 24.33 -0.01 17.84
CA LYS A 82 24.16 1.46 17.80
C LYS A 82 22.87 1.87 17.09
N LEU A 83 22.56 1.23 15.96
CA LEU A 83 21.33 1.50 15.21
C LEU A 83 20.07 1.10 16.02
N GLU A 84 20.10 -0.05 16.68
CA GLU A 84 18.99 -0.51 17.52
C GLU A 84 18.77 0.42 18.72
N ALA A 85 19.84 0.87 19.38
CA ALA A 85 19.75 1.83 20.46
C ALA A 85 19.10 3.15 19.98
N GLU A 86 19.57 3.71 18.87
CA GLU A 86 18.97 4.93 18.31
C GLU A 86 17.52 4.72 17.89
N PHE A 87 17.22 3.60 17.23
CA PHE A 87 15.86 3.24 16.84
C PHE A 87 14.92 3.20 18.04
N ASN A 88 15.34 2.59 19.15
CA ASN A 88 14.53 2.54 20.36
C ASN A 88 14.33 3.92 20.99
N LEU A 89 15.35 4.80 20.93
CA LEU A 89 15.23 6.18 21.44
C LEU A 89 14.22 6.99 20.63
N VAL A 90 14.25 6.90 19.30
CA VAL A 90 13.35 7.70 18.44
C VAL A 90 11.89 7.26 18.53
N LEU A 91 11.60 6.03 18.97
CA LEU A 91 10.22 5.56 19.15
C LEU A 91 9.48 6.36 20.24
N ASP A 92 10.20 6.76 21.30
CA ASP A 92 9.64 7.48 22.44
C ASP A 92 9.99 8.99 22.45
N ASP A 93 10.71 9.48 21.44
CA ASP A 93 11.08 10.89 21.31
C ASP A 93 9.96 11.72 20.63
N PRO A 94 9.23 12.57 21.36
CA PRO A 94 8.12 13.33 20.81
C PRO A 94 8.55 14.34 19.74
N HIS A 95 9.75 14.90 19.85
CA HIS A 95 10.23 15.87 18.88
C HIS A 95 10.53 15.18 17.54
N PHE A 96 11.15 14.00 17.59
CA PHE A 96 11.36 13.20 16.38
C PHE A 96 10.04 12.75 15.74
N GLN A 97 9.05 12.35 16.55
CA GLN A 97 7.74 11.96 16.04
C GLN A 97 7.04 13.13 15.34
N GLU A 98 7.10 14.34 15.90
CA GLU A 98 6.55 15.55 15.27
C GLU A 98 7.23 15.85 13.92
N GLU A 99 8.57 15.83 13.86
CA GLU A 99 9.30 16.00 12.61
C GLU A 99 8.93 14.93 11.57
N LEU A 100 8.76 13.68 12.01
CA LEU A 100 8.39 12.57 11.14
C LEU A 100 6.96 12.73 10.61
N GLU A 101 6.01 13.14 11.45
CA GLU A 101 4.63 13.42 11.05
C GLU A 101 4.57 14.53 10.00
N VAL A 102 5.31 15.62 10.21
CA VAL A 102 5.46 16.71 9.23
C VAL A 102 6.04 16.18 7.93
N ALA A 103 7.10 15.37 7.98
CA ALA A 103 7.71 14.78 6.79
C ALA A 103 6.74 13.85 6.04
N LEU A 104 5.98 13.03 6.76
CA LEU A 104 4.98 12.12 6.17
C LEU A 104 3.82 12.87 5.53
N ARG A 105 3.32 13.93 6.17
CA ARG A 105 2.22 14.74 5.65
C ARG A 105 2.67 15.59 4.45
N ASP A 106 3.71 16.40 4.64
CA ASP A 106 4.02 17.50 3.72
C ASP A 106 4.93 17.07 2.57
N TYR A 107 5.76 16.04 2.77
CA TYR A 107 6.66 15.56 1.73
C TYR A 107 6.24 14.22 1.14
N VAL A 108 5.81 13.26 1.96
CA VAL A 108 5.35 11.96 1.45
C VAL A 108 3.93 12.04 0.89
N GLY A 109 3.09 12.95 1.41
CA GLY A 109 1.71 13.13 0.96
C GLY A 109 0.71 12.23 1.69
N ARG A 110 0.98 11.90 2.97
CA ARG A 110 0.02 11.16 3.81
C ARG A 110 -1.08 12.08 4.34
N GLU A 111 -2.28 11.58 4.60
CA GLU A 111 -2.74 10.19 4.40
C GLU A 111 -3.16 9.91 2.95
N THR A 112 -2.92 8.67 2.50
CA THR A 112 -3.42 8.18 1.21
C THR A 112 -4.88 7.72 1.32
N PRO A 113 -5.72 7.92 0.29
CA PRO A 113 -7.11 7.52 0.33
C PRO A 113 -7.29 5.98 0.32
N LEU A 114 -8.38 5.53 0.97
CA LEU A 114 -8.91 4.18 0.81
C LEU A 114 -10.07 4.24 -0.20
N TYR A 115 -9.88 3.66 -1.37
CA TYR A 115 -10.80 3.76 -2.50
C TYR A 115 -11.68 2.51 -2.58
N TYR A 116 -13.01 2.68 -2.55
CA TYR A 116 -13.92 1.56 -2.83
C TYR A 116 -13.97 1.31 -4.34
N ALA A 117 -13.52 0.14 -4.77
CA ALA A 117 -13.43 -0.24 -6.18
C ALA A 117 -14.73 -0.93 -6.60
N GLU A 118 -15.72 -0.13 -7.00
CA GLU A 118 -17.09 -0.59 -7.30
C GLU A 118 -17.11 -1.58 -8.47
N ARG A 119 -16.41 -1.28 -9.56
CA ARG A 119 -16.43 -2.11 -10.78
C ARG A 119 -15.65 -3.40 -10.58
N LEU A 120 -14.58 -3.35 -9.80
CA LEU A 120 -13.80 -4.50 -9.41
C LEU A 120 -14.59 -5.38 -8.42
N THR A 121 -15.30 -4.77 -7.47
CA THR A 121 -16.22 -5.48 -6.57
C THR A 121 -17.29 -6.23 -7.36
N GLU A 122 -17.95 -5.55 -8.30
CA GLU A 122 -18.97 -6.16 -9.16
C GLU A 122 -18.41 -7.31 -9.99
N HIS A 123 -17.17 -7.16 -10.49
CA HIS A 123 -16.51 -8.20 -11.27
C HIS A 123 -16.33 -9.52 -10.51
N TYR A 124 -16.18 -9.49 -9.18
CA TYR A 124 -16.03 -10.70 -8.35
C TYR A 124 -17.31 -11.13 -7.65
N ARG A 125 -18.45 -10.47 -7.90
CA ARG A 125 -19.74 -11.00 -7.47
C ARG A 125 -20.12 -12.21 -8.33
N ASN A 126 -20.79 -13.17 -7.71
CA ASN A 126 -21.39 -14.30 -8.41
C ASN A 126 -22.70 -13.88 -9.11
N GLU A 127 -23.33 -14.82 -9.83
CA GLU A 127 -24.60 -14.59 -10.54
C GLU A 127 -25.76 -14.21 -9.61
N GLU A 128 -25.67 -14.53 -8.32
CA GLU A 128 -26.65 -14.20 -7.28
C GLU A 128 -26.39 -12.80 -6.65
N GLY A 129 -25.38 -12.08 -7.13
CA GLY A 129 -24.99 -10.76 -6.62
C GLY A 129 -24.24 -10.80 -5.29
N GLU A 130 -23.77 -11.97 -4.86
CA GLU A 130 -23.00 -12.18 -3.65
C GLU A 130 -21.49 -12.13 -3.93
N GLY A 131 -20.72 -11.48 -3.06
CA GLY A 131 -19.27 -11.41 -3.24
C GLY A 131 -18.59 -10.46 -2.25
N PRO A 132 -17.25 -10.40 -2.29
CA PRO A 132 -16.49 -9.52 -1.42
C PRO A 132 -16.54 -8.05 -1.90
N GLU A 133 -16.56 -7.12 -0.94
CA GLU A 133 -16.35 -5.69 -1.19
C GLU A 133 -14.85 -5.40 -1.29
N ILE A 134 -14.41 -4.78 -2.39
CA ILE A 134 -13.00 -4.52 -2.64
C ILE A 134 -12.67 -3.04 -2.42
N TYR A 135 -11.71 -2.82 -1.54
CA TYR A 135 -11.12 -1.51 -1.25
C TYR A 135 -9.65 -1.50 -1.65
N ILE A 136 -9.20 -0.42 -2.26
CA ILE A 136 -7.82 -0.22 -2.68
C ILE A 136 -7.18 0.86 -1.82
N LYS A 137 -6.14 0.52 -1.07
CA LYS A 137 -5.31 1.51 -0.36
C LYS A 137 -4.32 2.12 -1.35
N ARG A 138 -4.47 3.41 -1.64
CA ARG A 138 -3.80 4.12 -2.75
C ARG A 138 -2.39 4.63 -2.40
N GLU A 139 -1.47 3.73 -2.02
CA GLU A 139 -0.07 4.09 -1.76
C GLU A 139 0.72 4.46 -3.03
N ASP A 140 0.13 4.27 -4.22
CA ASP A 140 0.60 4.79 -5.51
C ASP A 140 0.60 6.32 -5.57
N LEU A 141 -0.16 6.98 -4.69
CA LEU A 141 -0.25 8.43 -4.59
C LEU A 141 0.83 9.06 -3.71
N ASN A 142 1.61 8.27 -2.96
CA ASN A 142 2.74 8.79 -2.20
C ASN A 142 3.76 9.47 -3.12
N HIS A 143 4.59 10.34 -2.55
CA HIS A 143 5.79 10.81 -3.21
C HIS A 143 6.68 9.62 -3.62
N CYS A 144 7.28 9.71 -4.82
CA CYS A 144 7.90 8.59 -5.55
C CYS A 144 6.96 7.43 -5.95
N GLY A 145 5.67 7.51 -5.65
CA GLY A 145 4.65 6.62 -6.15
C GLY A 145 4.55 5.27 -5.45
N ALA A 146 5.12 5.10 -4.25
CA ALA A 146 5.11 3.81 -3.54
C ALA A 146 5.16 3.98 -2.01
N HIS A 147 4.69 2.95 -1.29
CA HIS A 147 4.79 2.87 0.17
C HIS A 147 6.24 2.88 0.70
N LYS A 148 7.21 2.56 -0.16
CA LYS A 148 8.64 2.49 0.18
C LYS A 148 9.18 3.84 0.68
N MET A 149 8.56 4.95 0.27
CA MET A 149 8.88 6.29 0.77
C MET A 149 8.67 6.44 2.28
N ASN A 150 7.60 5.84 2.83
CA ASN A 150 7.31 5.90 4.27
C ASN A 150 8.49 5.35 5.11
N ASN A 151 9.12 4.27 4.65
CA ASN A 151 10.26 3.67 5.32
C ASN A 151 11.55 4.45 5.06
N ALA A 152 11.79 4.84 3.80
CA ALA A 152 13.01 5.53 3.40
C ALA A 152 13.19 6.86 4.14
N ILE A 153 12.13 7.66 4.29
CA ILE A 153 12.20 8.95 4.97
C ILE A 153 12.59 8.78 6.45
N THR A 154 11.97 7.84 7.17
CA THR A 154 12.27 7.57 8.57
C THR A 154 13.71 7.09 8.75
N GLN A 155 14.18 6.14 7.92
CA GLN A 155 15.54 5.62 8.03
C GLN A 155 16.59 6.70 7.75
N VAL A 156 16.34 7.59 6.79
CA VAL A 156 17.26 8.71 6.50
C VAL A 156 17.25 9.73 7.63
N MET A 157 16.09 10.02 8.23
CA MET A 157 16.02 10.90 9.40
C MET A 157 16.80 10.33 10.60
N ILE A 158 16.69 9.03 10.86
CA ILE A 158 17.51 8.34 11.87
C ILE A 158 18.99 8.43 11.51
N ALA A 159 19.37 8.17 10.26
CA ALA A 159 20.76 8.27 9.82
C ALA A 159 21.35 9.68 10.03
N LYS A 160 20.56 10.72 9.71
CA LYS A 160 20.93 12.12 9.95
C LYS A 160 21.14 12.38 11.45
N ARG A 161 20.23 11.91 12.29
CA ARG A 161 20.30 12.04 13.75
C ARG A 161 21.53 11.33 14.35
N MET A 162 21.88 10.17 13.81
CA MET A 162 23.12 9.44 14.16
C MET A 162 24.41 10.12 13.64
N GLY A 163 24.32 11.31 13.03
CA GLY A 163 25.47 12.05 12.50
C GLY A 163 26.09 11.41 11.26
N ARG A 164 25.30 10.68 10.46
CA ARG A 164 25.79 10.08 9.21
C ARG A 164 25.64 11.05 8.05
N ASN A 165 26.71 11.17 7.27
CA ASN A 165 26.74 12.03 6.07
C ASN A 165 26.34 11.29 4.79
N SER A 166 26.21 9.95 4.86
CA SER A 166 25.93 9.11 3.70
C SER A 166 25.05 7.92 4.06
N VAL A 167 24.19 7.53 3.13
CA VAL A 167 23.35 6.34 3.18
C VAL A 167 23.63 5.45 1.97
N VAL A 168 23.78 4.16 2.22
CA VAL A 168 23.95 3.14 1.19
C VAL A 168 22.74 2.24 1.19
N ALA A 169 22.19 1.96 0.02
CA ALA A 169 21.11 0.98 -0.13
C ALA A 169 21.32 0.11 -1.36
N ALA A 170 20.72 -1.08 -1.36
CA ALA A 170 20.67 -1.97 -2.50
C ALA A 170 19.24 -2.06 -3.04
N THR A 171 19.08 -2.22 -4.35
CA THR A 171 17.77 -2.34 -4.98
C THR A 171 17.77 -3.38 -6.11
N GLY A 172 16.66 -4.10 -6.25
CA GLY A 172 16.38 -4.94 -7.40
C GLY A 172 15.67 -4.11 -8.47
N ALA A 173 14.34 -4.06 -8.42
CA ALA A 173 13.49 -3.31 -9.36
C ALA A 173 13.57 -1.75 -9.26
N GLY A 174 14.51 -1.19 -8.50
CA GLY A 174 14.77 0.26 -8.45
C GLY A 174 13.92 1.08 -7.47
N GLN A 175 12.67 0.69 -7.19
CA GLN A 175 11.73 1.53 -6.41
C GLN A 175 12.22 1.89 -4.99
N HIS A 176 12.89 0.96 -4.31
CA HIS A 176 13.48 1.27 -3.00
C HIS A 176 14.65 2.25 -3.13
N GLY A 177 15.49 2.08 -4.15
CA GLY A 177 16.61 2.98 -4.41
C GLY A 177 16.15 4.41 -4.70
N VAL A 178 15.09 4.58 -5.50
CA VAL A 178 14.49 5.89 -5.80
C VAL A 178 13.97 6.57 -4.52
N ALA A 179 13.23 5.83 -3.68
CA ALA A 179 12.73 6.37 -2.43
C ALA A 179 13.86 6.81 -1.47
N THR A 180 14.89 5.97 -1.31
CA THR A 180 16.06 6.28 -0.47
C THR A 180 16.83 7.47 -1.01
N ALA A 181 17.05 7.56 -2.33
CA ALA A 181 17.74 8.69 -2.95
C ALA A 181 16.98 10.01 -2.74
N ALA A 182 15.65 10.01 -2.93
CA ALA A 182 14.82 11.18 -2.71
C ALA A 182 14.84 11.64 -1.24
N ALA A 183 14.71 10.69 -0.29
CA ALA A 183 14.83 11.00 1.14
C ALA A 183 16.21 11.56 1.49
N CYS A 184 17.30 10.99 0.97
CA CYS A 184 18.65 11.50 1.19
C CYS A 184 18.83 12.92 0.66
N ALA A 185 18.34 13.18 -0.57
CA ALA A 185 18.38 14.51 -1.17
C ALA A 185 17.62 15.55 -0.33
N LYS A 186 16.43 15.20 0.18
CA LYS A 186 15.66 16.07 1.08
C LYS A 186 16.44 16.43 2.36
N HIS A 187 17.19 15.49 2.91
CA HIS A 187 17.86 15.68 4.20
C HIS A 187 19.34 16.10 4.08
N GLY A 188 19.86 16.24 2.87
CA GLY A 188 21.24 16.66 2.60
C GLY A 188 22.29 15.57 2.84
N LEU A 189 21.93 14.30 2.66
CA LEU A 189 22.85 13.16 2.81
C LEU A 189 23.32 12.66 1.44
N HIS A 190 24.58 12.24 1.35
CA HIS A 190 25.06 11.50 0.18
C HIS A 190 24.36 10.15 0.07
N CYS A 191 23.97 9.75 -1.14
CA CYS A 191 23.29 8.48 -1.37
C CYS A 191 24.07 7.64 -2.38
N THR A 192 24.28 6.36 -2.05
CA THR A 192 24.85 5.37 -2.98
C THR A 192 23.88 4.20 -3.09
N ILE A 193 23.38 3.96 -4.30
CA ILE A 193 22.44 2.87 -4.59
C ILE A 193 23.16 1.80 -5.40
N PHE A 194 23.22 0.59 -4.88
CA PHE A 194 23.69 -0.59 -5.59
C PHE A 194 22.52 -1.30 -6.27
N MET A 195 22.65 -1.59 -7.55
CA MET A 195 21.67 -2.37 -8.30
C MET A 195 22.39 -3.48 -9.06
N GLY A 196 21.85 -4.69 -9.04
CA GLY A 196 22.44 -5.81 -9.76
C GLY A 196 22.37 -5.57 -11.26
N SER A 197 23.46 -5.83 -12.01
CA SER A 197 23.49 -5.67 -13.47
C SER A 197 22.38 -6.44 -14.16
N LYS A 198 22.13 -7.69 -13.75
CA LYS A 198 21.01 -8.50 -14.26
C LYS A 198 19.62 -7.94 -13.92
N ASP A 199 19.49 -7.16 -12.85
CA ASP A 199 18.23 -6.48 -12.51
C ASP A 199 18.00 -5.25 -13.40
N ILE A 200 19.07 -4.63 -13.90
CA ILE A 200 19.00 -3.58 -14.94
C ILE A 200 18.49 -4.19 -16.26
N ASP A 201 18.95 -5.40 -16.59
CA ASP A 201 18.64 -6.07 -17.86
C ASP A 201 17.43 -7.02 -17.81
N LYS A 202 16.73 -7.10 -16.66
CA LYS A 202 15.77 -8.19 -16.41
C LYS A 202 14.52 -8.07 -17.27
N GLN A 203 14.29 -9.07 -18.11
CA GLN A 203 12.96 -9.38 -18.63
C GLN A 203 12.26 -10.41 -17.71
N PRO A 204 11.04 -10.14 -17.25
CA PRO A 204 10.30 -11.09 -16.42
C PRO A 204 9.94 -12.36 -17.21
N SER A 205 9.87 -13.50 -16.51
CA SER A 205 9.44 -14.77 -17.10
C SER A 205 8.02 -14.65 -17.70
N ASN A 206 7.83 -15.11 -18.95
CA ASN A 206 6.59 -14.93 -19.71
C ASN A 206 5.32 -15.38 -18.97
N VAL A 207 5.34 -16.51 -18.26
CA VAL A 207 4.13 -17.07 -17.61
C VAL A 207 3.65 -16.21 -16.43
N LEU A 208 4.57 -15.79 -15.55
CA LEU A 208 4.22 -14.89 -14.46
C LEU A 208 3.82 -13.52 -15.01
N LEU A 209 4.51 -13.05 -16.04
CA LEU A 209 4.21 -11.79 -16.70
C LEU A 209 2.79 -11.78 -17.28
N ILE A 210 2.36 -12.83 -17.99
CA ILE A 210 1.00 -12.90 -18.56
C ILE A 210 -0.09 -12.68 -17.50
N ASN A 211 0.03 -13.31 -16.32
CA ASN A 211 -0.93 -13.13 -15.23
C ASN A 211 -0.89 -11.71 -14.65
N LEU A 212 0.30 -11.13 -14.48
CA LEU A 212 0.46 -9.75 -14.00
C LEU A 212 -0.09 -8.73 -15.00
N LEU A 213 0.16 -8.94 -16.29
CA LEU A 213 -0.36 -8.11 -17.38
C LEU A 213 -1.88 -8.18 -17.45
N GLY A 214 -2.47 -9.37 -17.27
CA GLY A 214 -3.91 -9.55 -17.19
C GLY A 214 -4.53 -8.77 -16.04
N ALA A 215 -3.96 -8.88 -14.84
CA ALA A 215 -4.42 -8.14 -13.67
C ALA A 215 -4.24 -6.62 -13.79
N TYR A 216 -3.11 -6.17 -14.35
CA TYR A 216 -2.87 -4.76 -14.68
C TYR A 216 -3.95 -4.25 -15.63
N LYS A 217 -4.12 -4.92 -16.78
CA LYS A 217 -5.09 -4.51 -17.81
C LYS A 217 -6.52 -4.51 -17.25
N ARG A 218 -6.85 -5.49 -16.39
CA ARG A 218 -8.13 -5.54 -15.68
C ARG A 218 -8.33 -4.31 -14.81
N LEU A 219 -7.36 -3.97 -13.96
CA LEU A 219 -7.49 -2.81 -13.07
C LEU A 219 -7.59 -1.51 -13.86
N CYS A 220 -6.80 -1.34 -14.93
CA CYS A 220 -6.92 -0.19 -15.83
C CYS A 220 -8.30 -0.10 -16.49
N ARG A 221 -8.83 -1.23 -16.99
CA ARG A 221 -10.12 -1.27 -17.68
C ARG A 221 -11.30 -1.03 -16.74
N LEU A 222 -11.23 -1.60 -15.53
CA LEU A 222 -12.32 -1.54 -14.56
C LEU A 222 -12.29 -0.26 -13.73
N GLU A 223 -11.13 0.19 -13.27
CA GLU A 223 -11.04 1.31 -12.32
C GLU A 223 -10.29 2.52 -12.88
N GLY A 224 -9.66 2.42 -14.05
CA GLY A 224 -8.81 3.50 -14.60
C GLY A 224 -7.53 3.72 -13.79
N ILE A 225 -7.19 2.80 -12.90
CA ILE A 225 -5.99 2.86 -12.06
C ILE A 225 -4.89 2.04 -12.74
N PHE A 226 -3.70 2.64 -12.88
CA PHE A 226 -2.52 2.03 -13.48
C PHE A 226 -1.57 1.53 -12.39
N PRO A 227 -1.64 0.25 -11.97
CA PRO A 227 -0.81 -0.30 -10.90
C PRO A 227 0.60 -0.59 -11.40
N SER A 228 1.62 -0.60 -10.57
CA SER A 228 2.90 -1.21 -10.98
C SER A 228 2.76 -2.70 -11.30
N LEU A 229 3.68 -3.27 -12.08
CA LEU A 229 3.73 -4.73 -12.29
C LEU A 229 3.92 -5.49 -10.96
N GLU A 230 4.61 -4.90 -9.99
CA GLU A 230 4.77 -5.45 -8.63
C GLU A 230 3.42 -5.50 -7.88
N ALA A 231 2.64 -4.43 -7.94
CA ALA A 231 1.31 -4.39 -7.34
C ALA A 231 0.31 -5.31 -8.05
N SER A 232 0.47 -5.49 -9.37
CA SER A 232 -0.39 -6.34 -10.19
C SER A 232 -0.45 -7.79 -9.71
N HIS A 233 0.57 -8.27 -8.98
CA HIS A 233 0.57 -9.60 -8.37
C HIS A 233 -0.52 -9.77 -7.33
N ALA A 234 -0.74 -8.76 -6.48
CA ALA A 234 -1.80 -8.80 -5.48
C ALA A 234 -3.19 -8.84 -6.14
N PHE A 235 -3.35 -8.09 -7.24
CA PHE A 235 -4.59 -8.10 -8.02
C PHE A 235 -4.82 -9.41 -8.76
N ALA A 236 -3.77 -10.04 -9.30
CA ALA A 236 -3.87 -11.36 -9.93
C ALA A 236 -4.30 -12.44 -8.94
N TYR A 237 -3.89 -12.32 -7.67
CA TYR A 237 -4.30 -13.26 -6.62
C TYR A 237 -5.78 -13.16 -6.25
N LEU A 238 -6.44 -12.03 -6.53
CA LEU A 238 -7.87 -11.87 -6.27
C LEU A 238 -8.73 -12.90 -7.01
N ASP A 239 -8.30 -13.34 -8.19
CA ASP A 239 -9.00 -14.39 -8.96
C ASP A 239 -9.12 -15.71 -8.18
N LYS A 240 -8.15 -15.99 -7.32
CA LYS A 240 -8.15 -17.20 -6.47
C LYS A 240 -8.81 -16.93 -5.13
N LEU A 241 -8.62 -15.73 -4.58
CA LEU A 241 -9.08 -15.37 -3.25
C LEU A 241 -10.58 -15.07 -3.21
N CYS A 242 -11.06 -14.18 -4.08
CA CYS A 242 -12.43 -13.67 -4.03
C CYS A 242 -13.52 -14.77 -4.10
N PRO A 243 -13.40 -15.81 -4.95
CA PRO A 243 -14.38 -16.91 -4.99
C PRO A 243 -14.46 -17.73 -3.69
N SER A 244 -13.42 -17.70 -2.86
CA SER A 244 -13.36 -18.46 -1.60
C SER A 244 -13.92 -17.69 -0.40
N LEU A 245 -14.26 -16.40 -0.57
CA LEU A 245 -14.66 -15.53 0.52
C LEU A 245 -16.19 -15.49 0.70
N PRO A 246 -16.67 -15.38 1.96
CA PRO A 246 -18.09 -15.22 2.23
C PRO A 246 -18.62 -13.87 1.73
N ASN A 247 -19.91 -13.80 1.45
CA ASN A 247 -20.60 -12.59 1.01
C ASN A 247 -20.40 -11.43 2.02
N GLY A 248 -20.18 -10.21 1.50
CA GLY A 248 -19.94 -9.02 2.31
C GLY A 248 -18.57 -8.96 3.00
N CYS A 249 -17.66 -9.90 2.70
CA CYS A 249 -16.28 -9.84 3.18
C CYS A 249 -15.56 -8.63 2.57
N LYS A 250 -14.91 -7.82 3.40
CA LYS A 250 -14.14 -6.66 2.94
C LYS A 250 -12.71 -7.05 2.65
N VAL A 251 -12.27 -6.85 1.41
CA VAL A 251 -10.91 -7.11 0.96
C VAL A 251 -10.19 -5.78 0.74
N VAL A 252 -9.08 -5.56 1.44
CA VAL A 252 -8.24 -4.39 1.24
C VAL A 252 -6.98 -4.79 0.48
N VAL A 253 -6.78 -4.17 -0.69
CA VAL A 253 -5.60 -4.40 -1.54
C VAL A 253 -4.73 -3.16 -1.53
N ASN A 254 -3.48 -3.31 -1.10
CA ASN A 254 -2.51 -2.23 -1.13
C ASN A 254 -1.97 -2.04 -2.55
N CYS A 255 -2.29 -0.92 -3.20
CA CYS A 255 -1.74 -0.56 -4.50
C CYS A 255 -0.53 0.33 -4.29
N SER A 256 0.66 -0.16 -4.63
CA SER A 256 1.91 0.58 -4.46
C SER A 256 2.79 0.49 -5.70
N GLY A 257 3.41 1.60 -6.06
CA GLY A 257 4.15 1.74 -7.31
C GLY A 257 3.23 2.28 -8.39
N ARG A 258 3.71 3.25 -9.16
CA ARG A 258 3.00 3.77 -10.34
C ARG A 258 3.28 2.90 -11.55
N GLY A 259 2.21 2.49 -12.23
CA GLY A 259 2.26 1.65 -13.43
C GLY A 259 2.44 2.41 -14.73
N ASP A 260 2.51 3.74 -14.70
CA ASP A 260 2.74 4.58 -15.88
C ASP A 260 4.04 4.21 -16.60
N LYS A 261 5.10 3.94 -15.83
CA LYS A 261 6.40 3.48 -16.35
C LYS A 261 6.33 2.07 -16.96
N ASP A 262 5.42 1.24 -16.45
CA ASP A 262 5.23 -0.13 -16.90
C ASP A 262 4.23 -0.24 -18.07
N ALA A 263 3.51 0.85 -18.38
CA ALA A 263 2.45 0.85 -19.40
C ALA A 263 2.98 0.43 -20.78
N ALA A 264 4.17 0.92 -21.16
CA ALA A 264 4.79 0.54 -22.43
C ALA A 264 5.06 -0.97 -22.50
N ILE A 265 5.54 -1.58 -21.41
CA ILE A 265 5.75 -3.03 -21.32
C ILE A 265 4.40 -3.74 -21.44
N VAL A 266 3.37 -3.24 -20.76
CA VAL A 266 2.05 -3.90 -20.72
C VAL A 266 1.30 -3.85 -22.05
N PHE A 267 1.31 -2.71 -22.70
CA PHE A 267 0.56 -2.48 -23.93
C PHE A 267 1.30 -2.96 -25.18
N ASN A 268 2.64 -2.96 -25.18
CA ASN A 268 3.43 -3.49 -26.29
C ASN A 268 3.72 -4.98 -26.17
N TYR A 269 3.38 -5.63 -25.04
CA TYR A 269 3.47 -7.08 -24.92
C TYR A 269 2.40 -7.75 -25.78
N HIS A 270 2.81 -8.18 -26.96
CA HIS A 270 2.10 -9.16 -27.76
C HIS A 270 2.63 -10.55 -27.38
N PRO A 271 1.79 -11.46 -26.86
CA PRO A 271 2.23 -12.84 -26.73
C PRO A 271 2.64 -13.31 -28.14
N GLN A 272 3.90 -13.74 -28.29
CA GLN A 272 4.28 -14.48 -29.48
C GLN A 272 3.38 -15.72 -29.50
N GLN A 273 2.54 -15.81 -30.54
CA GLN A 273 1.66 -16.95 -30.79
C GLN A 273 2.48 -18.21 -31.02
#